data_AF-A0A9D9GK77-F1
#
_entry.id   AF-A0A9D9GK77-F1
#
_cell.length_a   1.000
_cell.length_b   1.000
_cell.length_c   1.000
_cell.angle_alpha   90.00
_cell.angle_beta   90.00
_cell.angle_gamma   90.00
#
_symmetry.space_group_name_H-M   'P 1'
#
loop_
_entity.id
_entity.type
_entity.pdbx_description
1 polymer ?
#
loop_
_entity_poly.entity_id
_entity_poly.type
_entity_poly.pdbx_seq_one_letter_code
_entity_poly.pdbx_strand_id
1 'polypeptide(L)'
;NGKMANGGGAYLSTNTTINNCIIKSNKASGNGSAIYATNATIKNCQILGNTYTNSLQYTVRLNNCKMDSCVLKGNRSGYYAAILAENKSKVTNCLFEGNNSYYNYRGSYFNGSEVSNCKFVNTKGSGACVELYGSSLMTNCLFEGNTEVNNSVVYVNGGSRIEDCQIQNNTTSSNLLYLNDGKVNRCLVKENTTSDRIMTMYYASSSISNSLICNNNCTNAYNEPIYNDRGNILNCTFVNNNSKYNKFMNMQNATLKNSILVGNQMNANYSGVFNQSGTNTIRNNMLESTFINGNIDGSMTYAAFTDAENGDYSLSANSYCINAGEDIADSLDLYGNARKQGEAVDMGAIESSHKKAPVLKSNEIVYVKSGSNGDGTSWESAFGDIPQAIFAASADGKKHQIWVATGTYYGDTTLQTVVNLASGISLYGGFEGTETSLAARDTANNPTIIDGKSQRRVITQNYGFADSMAVVVDGFTIQNGYMNNGGGAYLCKNTTLNNCIVKNCRAIESGSAVYANGANVTNSIVCNNGAIDYYTNRNAALYFVGGFIDSCIVKNNSAYNTSAL
;
A
#
# COMPACT_ATOMS: atom_id res chain seq x y z
N ASN A 1 29.29 29.67 -43.75
CA ASN A 1 30.11 28.44 -43.71
C ASN A 1 30.06 27.75 -42.34
N GLY A 2 29.03 26.92 -42.11
CA GLY A 2 29.13 25.59 -41.49
C GLY A 2 29.79 25.32 -40.13
N LYS A 3 30.15 26.29 -39.28
CA LYS A 3 30.70 25.98 -37.94
C LYS A 3 29.62 26.04 -36.86
N MET A 4 29.27 24.88 -36.30
CA MET A 4 28.49 24.78 -35.06
C MET A 4 29.29 25.44 -33.93
N ALA A 5 28.76 26.51 -33.32
CA ALA A 5 29.37 27.16 -32.17
C ALA A 5 28.86 26.48 -30.89
N ASN A 6 29.77 25.91 -30.10
CA ASN A 6 29.45 25.27 -28.82
C ASN A 6 29.67 26.26 -27.67
N GLY A 7 28.89 26.15 -26.58
CA GLY A 7 29.08 26.98 -25.39
C GLY A 7 28.69 28.45 -25.64
N GLY A 8 27.43 28.70 -26.01
CA GLY A 8 26.96 30.04 -26.40
C GLY A 8 27.21 31.12 -25.34
N GLY A 9 27.21 30.76 -24.05
CA GLY A 9 27.68 31.62 -22.97
C GLY A 9 29.13 31.33 -22.56
N ALA A 10 29.46 30.05 -22.33
CA ALA A 10 30.82 29.64 -21.93
C ALA A 10 31.21 28.27 -22.51
N TYR A 11 32.46 28.20 -22.98
CA TYR A 11 33.14 26.95 -23.33
C TYR A 11 34.28 26.72 -22.33
N LEU A 12 34.18 25.65 -21.54
CA LEU A 12 35.12 25.34 -20.45
C LEU A 12 35.91 24.08 -20.80
N SER A 13 37.23 24.20 -20.81
CA SER A 13 38.17 23.09 -21.00
C SER A 13 38.82 22.67 -19.67
N THR A 14 39.69 21.69 -19.71
CA THR A 14 40.34 21.08 -18.54
C THR A 14 40.91 22.13 -17.57
N ASN A 15 40.70 21.91 -16.27
CA ASN A 15 41.16 22.77 -15.16
C ASN A 15 40.51 24.17 -15.13
N THR A 16 39.41 24.37 -15.86
CA THR A 16 38.66 25.63 -15.79
C THR A 16 37.65 25.58 -14.65
N THR A 17 37.55 26.68 -13.90
CA THR A 17 36.48 26.91 -12.92
C THR A 17 35.70 28.16 -13.29
N ILE A 18 34.38 28.06 -13.31
CA ILE A 18 33.49 29.21 -13.28
C ILE A 18 32.76 29.24 -11.93
N ASN A 19 32.79 30.38 -11.26
CA ASN A 19 32.26 30.55 -9.91
C ASN A 19 31.52 31.89 -9.77
N ASN A 20 30.37 31.90 -9.09
CA ASN A 20 29.61 33.13 -8.81
C ASN A 20 29.22 33.94 -10.07
N CYS A 21 28.85 33.25 -11.15
CA CYS A 21 28.58 33.88 -12.45
C CYS A 21 27.10 33.76 -12.85
N ILE A 22 26.64 34.70 -13.68
CA ILE A 22 25.32 34.66 -14.31
C ILE A 22 25.50 34.46 -15.83
N ILE A 23 24.95 33.38 -16.36
CA ILE A 23 24.95 33.03 -17.79
C ILE A 23 23.50 33.06 -18.27
N LYS A 24 23.12 34.15 -18.92
CA LYS A 24 21.72 34.45 -19.23
C LYS A 24 21.48 34.78 -20.71
N SER A 25 20.36 34.29 -21.23
CA SER A 25 19.83 34.67 -22.56
C SER A 25 20.78 34.38 -23.73
N ASN A 26 21.66 33.39 -23.57
CA ASN A 26 22.56 32.97 -24.64
C ASN A 26 21.85 32.05 -25.64
N LYS A 27 22.45 31.96 -26.83
CA LYS A 27 22.05 31.09 -27.93
C LYS A 27 23.28 30.45 -28.56
N ALA A 28 23.16 29.21 -29.00
CA ALA A 28 24.20 28.52 -29.75
C ALA A 28 23.62 27.83 -30.98
N SER A 29 24.44 27.69 -32.02
CA SER A 29 24.13 26.86 -33.20
C SER A 29 24.63 25.42 -33.06
N GLY A 30 25.49 25.16 -32.07
CA GLY A 30 26.00 23.84 -31.67
C GLY A 30 25.56 23.43 -30.26
N ASN A 31 26.44 22.69 -29.57
CA ASN A 31 26.20 22.04 -28.29
C ASN A 31 26.38 23.00 -27.10
N GLY A 32 25.49 22.95 -26.11
CA GLY A 32 25.58 23.78 -24.91
C GLY A 32 25.23 25.24 -25.17
N SER A 33 23.94 25.58 -25.24
CA SER A 33 23.53 26.98 -25.48
C SER A 33 24.00 27.94 -24.40
N ALA A 34 24.10 27.46 -23.16
CA ALA A 34 24.71 28.18 -22.05
C ALA A 34 26.16 27.75 -21.83
N ILE A 35 26.39 26.47 -21.52
CA ILE A 35 27.70 25.95 -21.11
C ILE A 35 28.02 24.67 -21.86
N TYR A 36 29.22 24.60 -22.40
CA TYR A 36 29.86 23.37 -22.84
C TYR A 36 31.13 23.14 -22.02
N ALA A 37 31.19 22.06 -21.24
CA ALA A 37 32.27 21.83 -20.29
C ALA A 37 32.85 20.42 -20.36
N THR A 38 34.19 20.34 -20.31
CA THR A 38 34.94 19.07 -20.17
C THR A 38 36.00 19.22 -19.08
N ASN A 39 36.05 18.30 -18.12
CA ASN A 39 37.03 18.31 -17.00
C ASN A 39 37.07 19.66 -16.25
N ALA A 40 35.90 20.25 -16.02
CA ALA A 40 35.75 21.59 -15.45
C ALA A 40 34.88 21.61 -14.19
N THR A 41 34.92 22.72 -13.48
CA THR A 41 34.12 22.97 -12.27
C THR A 41 33.21 24.19 -12.48
N ILE A 42 31.92 24.03 -12.18
CA ILE A 42 30.91 25.08 -12.22
C ILE A 42 30.32 25.20 -10.80
N LYS A 43 30.42 26.37 -10.17
CA LYS A 43 29.96 26.57 -8.79
C LYS A 43 29.18 27.85 -8.62
N ASN A 44 28.11 27.84 -7.83
CA ASN A 44 27.39 29.06 -7.45
C ASN A 44 26.93 29.91 -8.64
N CYS A 45 26.58 29.27 -9.77
CA CYS A 45 26.24 29.96 -11.00
C CYS A 45 24.73 29.96 -11.25
N GLN A 46 24.24 31.01 -11.91
CA GLN A 46 22.86 31.12 -12.39
C GLN A 46 22.83 31.03 -13.91
N ILE A 47 22.12 30.04 -14.45
CA ILE A 47 22.01 29.74 -15.87
C ILE A 47 20.55 29.94 -16.29
N LEU A 48 20.26 31.12 -16.86
CA LEU A 48 18.91 31.67 -16.93
C LEU A 48 18.43 31.91 -18.36
N GLY A 49 17.29 31.34 -18.74
CA GLY A 49 16.60 31.69 -19.99
C GLY A 49 17.43 31.51 -21.25
N ASN A 50 18.39 30.59 -21.25
CA ASN A 50 19.19 30.28 -22.42
C ASN A 50 18.37 29.44 -23.40
N THR A 51 18.56 29.68 -24.69
CA THR A 51 17.72 29.12 -25.76
C THR A 51 18.57 28.60 -26.90
N TYR A 52 17.97 27.89 -27.84
CA TYR A 52 18.65 27.28 -28.98
C TYR A 52 18.17 27.90 -30.29
N THR A 53 18.97 27.78 -31.35
CA THR A 53 18.56 28.21 -32.70
C THR A 53 18.09 27.05 -33.58
N ASN A 54 18.58 25.82 -33.38
CA ASN A 54 18.28 24.64 -34.21
C ASN A 54 17.93 23.38 -33.38
N SER A 55 17.20 22.44 -33.99
CA SER A 55 16.49 21.32 -33.32
C SER A 55 17.31 20.28 -32.54
N LEU A 56 18.66 20.28 -32.56
CA LEU A 56 19.50 19.20 -32.02
C LEU A 56 20.43 19.64 -30.88
N GLN A 57 19.93 20.25 -29.79
CA GLN A 57 20.81 20.90 -28.80
C GLN A 57 20.40 20.68 -27.34
N TYR A 58 21.32 21.04 -26.45
CA TYR A 58 21.18 21.02 -24.99
C TYR A 58 21.71 22.32 -24.35
N THR A 59 21.14 22.73 -23.22
CA THR A 59 21.52 24.00 -22.57
C THR A 59 22.88 23.94 -21.90
N VAL A 60 23.09 22.88 -21.10
CA VAL A 60 24.35 22.62 -20.40
C VAL A 60 24.86 21.24 -20.77
N ARG A 61 26.16 21.14 -21.07
CA ARG A 61 26.85 19.86 -21.28
C ARG A 61 28.03 19.73 -20.34
N LEU A 62 28.04 18.64 -19.56
CA LEU A 62 29.07 18.33 -18.58
C LEU A 62 29.74 16.99 -18.86
N ASN A 63 30.98 17.00 -19.34
CA ASN A 63 31.75 15.78 -19.57
C ASN A 63 32.83 15.66 -18.49
N ASN A 64 32.69 14.69 -17.58
CA ASN A 64 33.56 14.52 -16.42
C ASN A 64 33.74 15.84 -15.63
N CYS A 65 32.65 16.54 -15.36
CA CYS A 65 32.66 17.85 -14.68
C CYS A 65 32.03 17.78 -13.30
N LYS A 66 32.31 18.80 -12.48
CA LYS A 66 31.63 19.03 -11.20
C LYS A 66 30.76 20.28 -11.30
N MET A 67 29.47 20.15 -11.07
CA MET A 67 28.54 21.27 -10.94
C MET A 67 27.95 21.27 -9.53
N ASP A 68 28.11 22.37 -8.80
CA ASP A 68 27.62 22.47 -7.42
C ASP A 68 26.92 23.80 -7.17
N SER A 69 25.83 23.78 -6.39
CA SER A 69 25.16 24.99 -5.91
C SER A 69 24.71 25.93 -7.04
N CYS A 70 24.26 25.36 -8.17
CA CYS A 70 23.87 26.12 -9.37
C CYS A 70 22.35 26.16 -9.57
N VAL A 71 21.87 27.22 -10.22
CA VAL A 71 20.46 27.38 -10.60
C VAL A 71 20.35 27.35 -12.12
N LEU A 72 19.61 26.41 -12.67
CA LEU A 72 19.24 26.34 -14.08
C LEU A 72 17.74 26.66 -14.17
N LYS A 73 17.40 27.86 -14.64
CA LYS A 73 16.00 28.33 -14.65
C LYS A 73 15.53 28.82 -16.01
N GLY A 74 14.35 28.36 -16.42
CA GLY A 74 13.64 28.86 -17.61
C GLY A 74 14.37 28.59 -18.92
N ASN A 75 15.32 27.65 -18.95
CA ASN A 75 16.06 27.33 -20.16
C ASN A 75 15.20 26.47 -21.10
N ARG A 76 15.44 26.64 -22.40
CA ARG A 76 14.70 25.93 -23.43
C ARG A 76 15.70 25.25 -24.37
N SER A 77 15.44 23.98 -24.70
CA SER A 77 16.25 23.25 -25.66
C SER A 77 15.43 22.29 -26.51
N GLY A 78 15.98 21.88 -27.66
CA GLY A 78 15.44 20.80 -28.46
C GLY A 78 15.54 19.46 -27.74
N TYR A 79 16.75 18.99 -27.39
CA TYR A 79 16.95 17.65 -26.82
C TYR A 79 16.95 17.62 -25.29
N TYR A 80 17.82 18.41 -24.65
CA TYR A 80 17.98 18.41 -23.18
C TYR A 80 17.88 19.83 -22.64
N ALA A 81 16.69 20.19 -22.16
CA ALA A 81 16.34 21.56 -21.79
C ALA A 81 17.21 22.15 -20.69
N ALA A 82 17.56 21.33 -19.70
CA ALA A 82 18.39 21.73 -18.58
C ALA A 82 19.84 21.32 -18.82
N ILE A 83 20.09 20.00 -18.88
CA ILE A 83 21.45 19.47 -18.75
C ILE A 83 21.61 18.10 -19.40
N LEU A 84 22.79 17.89 -19.99
CA LEU A 84 23.37 16.61 -20.35
C LEU A 84 24.67 16.41 -19.56
N ALA A 85 24.65 15.53 -18.55
CA ALA A 85 25.83 15.20 -17.75
C ALA A 85 26.27 13.77 -18.01
N GLU A 86 27.56 13.59 -18.33
CA GLU A 86 28.11 12.31 -18.77
C GLU A 86 29.49 12.05 -18.16
N ASN A 87 29.93 10.80 -18.23
CA ASN A 87 31.28 10.35 -17.90
C ASN A 87 31.71 10.73 -16.47
N LYS A 88 30.98 10.22 -15.46
CA LYS A 88 31.25 10.46 -14.03
C LYS A 88 31.16 11.92 -13.61
N SER A 89 30.35 12.70 -14.32
CA SER A 89 30.02 14.05 -13.87
C SER A 89 29.27 14.00 -12.55
N LYS A 90 29.50 15.00 -11.70
CA LYS A 90 28.85 15.16 -10.40
C LYS A 90 28.04 16.43 -10.37
N VAL A 91 26.76 16.33 -10.05
CA VAL A 91 25.83 17.47 -9.99
C VAL A 91 25.18 17.51 -8.63
N THR A 92 25.52 18.52 -7.82
CA THR A 92 25.14 18.57 -6.41
C THR A 92 24.49 19.89 -6.03
N ASN A 93 23.52 19.87 -5.12
CA ASN A 93 22.91 21.08 -4.55
C ASN A 93 22.32 22.05 -5.60
N CYS A 94 21.84 21.52 -6.73
CA CYS A 94 21.38 22.34 -7.86
C CYS A 94 19.85 22.44 -7.92
N LEU A 95 19.35 23.58 -8.41
CA LEU A 95 17.95 23.80 -8.72
C LEU A 95 17.74 23.82 -10.24
N PHE A 96 16.84 22.98 -10.73
CA PHE A 96 16.37 22.93 -12.11
C PHE A 96 14.90 23.37 -12.13
N GLU A 97 14.63 24.60 -12.53
CA GLU A 97 13.28 25.18 -12.42
C GLU A 97 12.74 25.65 -13.78
N GLY A 98 11.55 25.20 -14.18
CA GLY A 98 10.87 25.73 -15.37
C GLY A 98 11.61 25.49 -16.69
N ASN A 99 12.52 24.50 -16.74
CA ASN A 99 13.25 24.16 -17.95
C ASN A 99 12.36 23.31 -18.87
N ASN A 100 12.31 23.63 -20.15
CA ASN A 100 11.33 23.06 -21.09
C ASN A 100 12.00 22.50 -22.36
N SER A 101 11.80 21.20 -22.63
CA SER A 101 12.24 20.56 -23.88
C SER A 101 11.10 20.44 -24.89
N TYR A 102 11.41 20.64 -26.16
CA TYR A 102 10.47 20.49 -27.27
C TYR A 102 10.73 19.18 -28.04
N TYR A 103 9.80 18.71 -28.88
CA TYR A 103 10.01 17.61 -29.85
C TYR A 103 10.31 16.20 -29.28
N ASN A 104 9.61 15.75 -28.24
CA ASN A 104 9.72 14.39 -27.69
C ASN A 104 11.05 14.04 -26.99
N TYR A 105 11.83 15.05 -26.59
CA TYR A 105 13.11 14.83 -25.89
C TYR A 105 13.08 15.22 -24.41
N ARG A 106 14.21 15.08 -23.71
CA ARG A 106 14.29 14.98 -22.25
C ARG A 106 14.50 16.35 -21.59
N GLY A 107 14.09 16.53 -20.33
CA GLY A 107 14.39 17.73 -19.56
C GLY A 107 15.87 17.73 -19.13
N SER A 108 16.25 16.71 -18.36
CA SER A 108 17.62 16.45 -17.90
C SER A 108 18.02 15.01 -18.19
N TYR A 109 19.28 14.80 -18.59
CA TYR A 109 19.81 13.46 -18.86
C TYR A 109 21.16 13.26 -18.18
N PHE A 110 21.27 12.18 -17.42
CA PHE A 110 22.48 11.81 -16.68
C PHE A 110 22.94 10.41 -17.11
N ASN A 111 24.18 10.31 -17.56
CA ASN A 111 24.77 9.08 -18.09
C ASN A 111 26.06 8.74 -17.35
N GLY A 112 26.07 7.62 -16.63
CA GLY A 112 27.16 7.24 -15.72
C GLY A 112 27.60 8.38 -14.81
N SER A 113 26.64 9.12 -14.23
CA SER A 113 26.87 10.34 -13.45
C SER A 113 26.22 10.24 -12.07
N GLU A 114 26.69 11.08 -11.14
CA GLU A 114 26.16 11.18 -9.78
C GLU A 114 25.39 12.51 -9.62
N VAL A 115 24.17 12.43 -9.09
CA VAL A 115 23.33 13.59 -8.82
C VAL A 115 22.88 13.53 -7.37
N SER A 116 23.04 14.60 -6.60
CA SER A 116 22.54 14.61 -5.23
C SER A 116 22.06 15.96 -4.74
N ASN A 117 21.12 15.96 -3.80
CA ASN A 117 20.59 17.18 -3.18
C ASN A 117 20.02 18.18 -4.20
N CYS A 118 19.48 17.68 -5.32
CA CYS A 118 18.98 18.52 -6.41
C CYS A 118 17.46 18.60 -6.42
N LYS A 119 16.92 19.69 -6.95
CA LYS A 119 15.48 19.88 -7.12
C LYS A 119 15.13 20.08 -8.59
N PHE A 120 14.19 19.29 -9.10
CA PHE A 120 13.61 19.41 -10.43
C PHE A 120 12.17 19.87 -10.28
N VAL A 121 11.94 21.15 -10.51
CA VAL A 121 10.68 21.84 -10.19
C VAL A 121 10.07 22.44 -11.44
N ASN A 122 8.80 22.13 -11.71
CA ASN A 122 8.07 22.66 -12.87
C ASN A 122 8.82 22.45 -14.20
N THR A 123 9.62 21.39 -14.29
CA THR A 123 10.32 21.05 -15.54
C THR A 123 9.36 20.37 -16.49
N LYS A 124 9.52 20.66 -17.78
CA LYS A 124 8.73 20.04 -18.83
C LYS A 124 9.63 19.21 -19.73
N GLY A 125 9.40 17.90 -19.71
CA GLY A 125 10.01 16.94 -20.62
C GLY A 125 8.98 16.50 -21.66
N SER A 126 9.36 16.43 -22.93
CA SER A 126 8.50 15.81 -23.94
C SER A 126 8.73 14.30 -24.09
N GLY A 127 9.83 13.76 -23.56
CA GLY A 127 10.07 12.31 -23.43
C GLY A 127 10.22 11.92 -21.96
N ALA A 128 11.22 12.46 -21.26
CA ALA A 128 11.28 12.36 -19.81
C ALA A 128 11.64 13.69 -19.17
N CYS A 129 11.11 14.02 -18.00
CA CYS A 129 11.57 15.22 -17.28
C CYS A 129 13.00 15.02 -16.78
N VAL A 130 13.29 13.84 -16.23
CA VAL A 130 14.62 13.40 -15.85
C VAL A 130 14.84 11.96 -16.27
N GLU A 131 15.97 11.69 -16.91
CA GLU A 131 16.39 10.34 -17.27
C GLU A 131 17.79 10.01 -16.75
N LEU A 132 17.92 8.80 -16.21
CA LEU A 132 19.16 8.20 -15.74
C LEU A 132 19.52 7.01 -16.61
N TYR A 133 20.78 6.97 -17.05
CA TYR A 133 21.34 5.89 -17.84
C TYR A 133 22.77 5.55 -17.39
N GLY A 134 23.27 4.39 -17.82
CA GLY A 134 24.68 4.03 -17.69
C GLY A 134 25.14 3.88 -16.24
N SER A 135 24.32 3.27 -15.39
CA SER A 135 24.57 3.10 -13.95
C SER A 135 24.73 4.41 -13.18
N SER A 136 23.94 5.43 -13.56
CA SER A 136 23.88 6.69 -12.80
C SER A 136 23.23 6.50 -11.43
N LEU A 137 23.63 7.33 -10.47
CA LEU A 137 23.04 7.38 -9.12
C LEU A 137 22.45 8.76 -8.88
N MET A 138 21.19 8.82 -8.47
CA MET A 138 20.57 10.03 -7.95
C MET A 138 20.14 9.84 -6.49
N THR A 139 20.54 10.74 -5.59
CA THR A 139 20.19 10.66 -4.16
C THR A 139 19.62 11.95 -3.60
N ASN A 140 18.70 11.86 -2.63
CA ASN A 140 18.18 13.02 -1.90
C ASN A 140 17.69 14.14 -2.83
N CYS A 141 16.96 13.78 -3.89
CA CYS A 141 16.45 14.72 -4.87
C CYS A 141 14.93 14.86 -4.80
N LEU A 142 14.43 16.03 -5.20
CA LEU A 142 13.01 16.35 -5.26
C LEU A 142 12.57 16.53 -6.73
N PHE A 143 11.46 15.91 -7.09
CA PHE A 143 10.76 16.10 -8.36
C PHE A 143 9.36 16.63 -8.08
N GLU A 144 9.11 17.90 -8.36
CA GLU A 144 7.86 18.58 -8.01
C GLU A 144 7.25 19.36 -9.16
N GLY A 145 5.94 19.24 -9.37
CA GLY A 145 5.22 20.06 -10.36
C GLY A 145 5.64 19.81 -11.81
N ASN A 146 6.39 18.74 -12.09
CA ASN A 146 6.90 18.47 -13.42
C ASN A 146 5.78 17.98 -14.34
N THR A 147 5.90 18.31 -15.62
CA THR A 147 4.92 17.92 -16.64
C THR A 147 5.57 17.15 -17.78
N GLU A 148 5.01 15.99 -18.09
CA GLU A 148 5.49 15.12 -19.17
C GLU A 148 4.36 14.75 -20.14
N VAL A 149 4.68 14.49 -21.41
CA VAL A 149 3.71 14.29 -22.49
C VAL A 149 3.68 12.85 -23.09
N ASN A 150 4.82 12.19 -23.28
CA ASN A 150 4.92 10.93 -24.01
C ASN A 150 5.44 9.71 -23.23
N ASN A 151 6.40 9.84 -22.31
CA ASN A 151 7.01 8.68 -21.64
C ASN A 151 6.97 8.77 -20.10
N SER A 152 7.84 9.53 -19.43
CA SER A 152 7.81 9.54 -17.96
C SER A 152 8.40 10.74 -17.24
N VAL A 153 7.85 11.10 -16.08
CA VAL A 153 8.47 12.15 -15.25
C VAL A 153 9.90 11.74 -14.87
N VAL A 154 10.07 10.50 -14.39
CA VAL A 154 11.40 9.95 -14.09
C VAL A 154 11.58 8.62 -14.81
N TYR A 155 12.59 8.56 -15.69
CA TYR A 155 13.02 7.36 -16.38
C TYR A 155 14.34 6.85 -15.80
N VAL A 156 14.35 5.66 -15.20
CA VAL A 156 15.55 4.99 -14.69
C VAL A 156 15.90 3.79 -15.56
N ASN A 157 17.08 3.79 -16.18
CA ASN A 157 17.51 2.79 -17.15
C ASN A 157 18.99 2.39 -17.00
N GLY A 158 19.36 1.22 -17.54
CA GLY A 158 20.75 0.78 -17.70
C GLY A 158 21.51 0.63 -16.39
N GLY A 159 20.92 -0.05 -15.41
CA GLY A 159 21.46 -0.29 -14.08
C GLY A 159 21.48 0.95 -13.18
N SER A 160 20.84 2.05 -13.59
CA SER A 160 20.79 3.28 -12.81
C SER A 160 19.87 3.16 -11.60
N ARG A 161 20.06 4.04 -10.62
CA ARG A 161 19.32 4.02 -9.37
C ARG A 161 18.95 5.40 -8.85
N ILE A 162 17.76 5.49 -8.25
CA ILE A 162 17.33 6.62 -7.42
C ILE A 162 17.16 6.16 -5.98
N GLU A 163 17.69 6.93 -5.04
CA GLU A 163 17.60 6.62 -3.61
C GLU A 163 17.22 7.87 -2.79
N ASP A 164 16.44 7.70 -1.72
CA ASP A 164 16.13 8.81 -0.80
C ASP A 164 15.46 10.01 -1.48
N CYS A 165 14.72 9.78 -2.57
CA CYS A 165 14.14 10.84 -3.39
C CYS A 165 12.64 11.02 -3.14
N GLN A 166 12.14 12.23 -3.40
CA GLN A 166 10.73 12.56 -3.34
C GLN A 166 10.18 12.93 -4.71
N ILE A 167 9.10 12.29 -5.13
CA ILE A 167 8.41 12.52 -6.40
C ILE A 167 6.98 12.89 -6.06
N GLN A 168 6.66 14.19 -6.16
CA GLN A 168 5.37 14.71 -5.70
C GLN A 168 4.73 15.73 -6.61
N ASN A 169 3.39 15.79 -6.61
CA ASN A 169 2.64 16.83 -7.31
C ASN A 169 2.98 16.96 -8.80
N ASN A 170 3.42 15.88 -9.44
CA ASN A 170 3.71 15.87 -10.88
C ASN A 170 2.45 15.49 -11.66
N THR A 171 2.36 16.00 -12.90
CA THR A 171 1.25 15.68 -13.81
C THR A 171 1.82 15.15 -15.13
N THR A 172 1.39 13.98 -15.57
CA THR A 172 1.89 13.38 -16.83
C THR A 172 0.76 12.72 -17.60
N SER A 173 0.78 12.85 -18.92
CA SER A 173 -0.13 12.07 -19.78
C SER A 173 0.33 10.63 -20.01
N SER A 174 1.50 10.25 -19.49
CA SER A 174 2.09 8.92 -19.62
C SER A 174 2.42 8.36 -18.22
N ASN A 175 3.61 7.79 -18.05
CA ASN A 175 4.04 7.14 -16.82
C ASN A 175 4.61 8.18 -15.84
N LEU A 176 4.43 7.99 -14.54
CA LEU A 176 5.20 8.79 -13.56
C LEU A 176 6.62 8.24 -13.43
N LEU A 177 6.74 6.95 -13.14
CA LEU A 177 7.99 6.21 -13.02
C LEU A 177 8.12 5.16 -14.12
N TYR A 178 9.26 5.13 -14.82
CA TYR A 178 9.59 4.08 -15.79
C TYR A 178 10.92 3.43 -15.43
N LEU A 179 10.89 2.13 -15.11
CA LEU A 179 12.07 1.34 -14.73
C LEU A 179 12.38 0.30 -15.81
N ASN A 180 13.50 0.49 -16.50
CA ASN A 180 13.99 -0.40 -17.54
C ASN A 180 15.40 -0.86 -17.18
N ASP A 181 15.53 -1.92 -16.38
CA ASP A 181 16.78 -2.23 -15.67
C ASP A 181 17.14 -1.10 -14.68
N GLY A 182 16.12 -0.53 -14.03
CA GLY A 182 16.24 0.63 -13.13
C GLY A 182 15.83 0.29 -11.69
N LYS A 183 16.44 0.97 -10.72
CA LYS A 183 16.19 0.71 -9.29
C LYS A 183 15.72 1.96 -8.55
N VAL A 184 14.73 1.78 -7.68
CA VAL A 184 14.17 2.81 -6.79
C VAL A 184 14.27 2.30 -5.36
N ASN A 185 14.78 3.10 -4.44
CA ASN A 185 14.91 2.68 -3.05
C ASN A 185 14.72 3.84 -2.06
N ARG A 186 13.97 3.63 -0.98
CA ARG A 186 13.72 4.67 0.04
C ARG A 186 13.15 5.96 -0.56
N CYS A 187 12.22 5.83 -1.50
CA CYS A 187 11.61 6.98 -2.15
C CYS A 187 10.18 7.21 -1.66
N LEU A 188 9.77 8.47 -1.62
CA LEU A 188 8.40 8.90 -1.41
C LEU A 188 7.79 9.32 -2.75
N VAL A 189 6.72 8.65 -3.17
CA VAL A 189 5.99 8.94 -4.40
C VAL A 189 4.56 9.31 -4.04
N LYS A 190 4.22 10.61 -4.05
CA LYS A 190 2.93 11.07 -3.53
C LYS A 190 2.21 12.12 -4.34
N GLU A 191 0.89 12.12 -4.31
CA GLU A 191 0.07 13.22 -4.84
C GLU A 191 0.31 13.51 -6.33
N ASN A 192 0.75 12.52 -7.11
CA ASN A 192 0.97 12.68 -8.54
C ASN A 192 -0.29 12.32 -9.32
N THR A 193 -0.50 12.96 -10.48
CA THR A 193 -1.58 12.65 -11.40
C THR A 193 -1.02 12.11 -12.71
N THR A 194 -1.45 10.91 -13.11
CA THR A 194 -0.99 10.23 -14.33
C THR A 194 -2.17 9.88 -15.23
N SER A 195 -2.04 10.05 -16.54
CA SER A 195 -3.02 9.56 -17.49
C SER A 195 -2.70 8.18 -18.08
N ASP A 196 -1.56 7.56 -17.74
CA ASP A 196 -1.27 6.18 -18.12
C ASP A 196 -1.03 5.29 -16.89
N ARG A 197 0.13 5.43 -16.22
CA ARG A 197 0.49 4.59 -15.06
C ARG A 197 1.29 5.39 -14.03
N ILE A 198 1.14 5.02 -12.76
CA ILE A 198 2.03 5.48 -11.69
C ILE A 198 3.42 4.88 -11.90
N MET A 199 3.51 3.60 -12.27
CA MET A 199 4.80 2.95 -12.46
C MET A 199 4.75 1.82 -13.49
N THR A 200 5.80 1.76 -14.31
CA THR A 200 6.08 0.66 -15.23
C THR A 200 7.45 0.07 -14.94
N MET A 201 7.53 -1.26 -14.85
CA MET A 201 8.77 -2.00 -14.57
C MET A 201 8.97 -3.13 -15.58
N TYR A 202 10.17 -3.18 -16.17
CA TYR A 202 10.63 -4.24 -17.05
C TYR A 202 11.93 -4.88 -16.57
N TYR A 203 12.07 -6.18 -16.82
CA TYR A 203 13.24 -7.03 -16.50
C TYR A 203 13.37 -7.39 -15.03
N ALA A 204 13.99 -8.56 -14.79
CA ALA A 204 14.23 -9.10 -13.45
C ALA A 204 15.20 -8.28 -12.60
N SER A 205 15.96 -7.39 -13.22
CA SER A 205 16.89 -6.49 -12.55
C SER A 205 16.24 -5.18 -12.08
N SER A 206 15.05 -4.84 -12.58
CA SER A 206 14.30 -3.68 -12.09
C SER A 206 13.72 -3.95 -10.70
N SER A 207 13.79 -2.95 -9.83
CA SER A 207 13.26 -3.07 -8.48
C SER A 207 12.78 -1.74 -7.91
N ILE A 208 11.74 -1.82 -7.08
CA ILE A 208 11.41 -0.79 -6.10
C ILE A 208 11.46 -1.40 -4.70
N SER A 209 12.12 -0.72 -3.77
CA SER A 209 12.25 -1.20 -2.40
C SER A 209 12.12 -0.11 -1.35
N ASN A 210 11.63 -0.47 -0.17
CA ASN A 210 11.59 0.40 1.02
C ASN A 210 10.93 1.76 0.75
N SER A 211 9.95 1.80 -0.18
CA SER A 211 9.40 3.05 -0.72
C SER A 211 7.91 3.16 -0.41
N LEU A 212 7.47 4.39 -0.16
CA LEU A 212 6.07 4.73 0.07
C LEU A 212 5.48 5.37 -1.18
N ILE A 213 4.39 4.79 -1.68
CA ILE A 213 3.65 5.23 -2.85
C ILE A 213 2.24 5.54 -2.38
N CYS A 214 1.89 6.81 -2.19
CA CYS A 214 0.63 7.18 -1.57
C CYS A 214 -0.14 8.30 -2.28
N ASN A 215 -1.46 8.26 -2.23
CA ASN A 215 -2.32 9.35 -2.73
C ASN A 215 -2.08 9.75 -4.20
N ASN A 216 -1.60 8.83 -5.04
CA ASN A 216 -1.43 9.10 -6.47
C ASN A 216 -2.71 8.77 -7.24
N ASN A 217 -3.00 9.55 -8.27
CA ASN A 217 -4.22 9.46 -9.05
C ASN A 217 -3.92 9.03 -10.50
N CYS A 218 -4.25 7.78 -10.84
CA CYS A 218 -4.23 7.32 -12.21
C CYS A 218 -5.62 7.52 -12.85
N THR A 219 -5.67 8.33 -13.91
CA THR A 219 -6.93 8.70 -14.59
C THR A 219 -7.23 7.83 -15.81
N ASN A 220 -6.30 6.97 -16.26
CA ASN A 220 -6.52 6.09 -17.41
C ASN A 220 -7.62 5.06 -17.13
N ALA A 221 -8.48 4.83 -18.13
CA ALA A 221 -9.54 3.83 -18.02
C ALA A 221 -9.10 2.38 -18.34
N TYR A 222 -7.99 2.21 -19.04
CA TYR A 222 -7.64 0.95 -19.69
C TYR A 222 -6.49 0.21 -19.02
N ASN A 223 -5.59 0.94 -18.35
CA ASN A 223 -4.34 0.43 -17.84
C ASN A 223 -4.33 0.37 -16.30
N GLU A 224 -3.71 -0.67 -15.73
CA GLU A 224 -3.42 -0.76 -14.29
C GLU A 224 -2.38 0.29 -13.86
N PRO A 225 -2.53 0.98 -12.73
CA PRO A 225 -1.60 2.01 -12.28
C PRO A 225 -0.16 1.50 -12.13
N ILE A 226 0.02 0.22 -11.81
CA ILE A 226 1.31 -0.43 -11.74
C ILE A 226 1.38 -1.56 -12.77
N TYR A 227 2.35 -1.51 -13.68
CA TYR A 227 2.67 -2.60 -14.59
C TYR A 227 4.04 -3.19 -14.25
N ASN A 228 4.08 -4.48 -13.92
CA ASN A 228 5.31 -5.15 -13.51
C ASN A 228 5.54 -6.44 -14.34
N ASP A 229 6.46 -6.36 -15.31
CA ASP A 229 6.96 -7.50 -16.09
C ASP A 229 8.36 -7.89 -15.62
N ARG A 230 8.42 -8.97 -14.83
CA ARG A 230 9.61 -9.60 -14.21
C ARG A 230 10.26 -8.84 -13.05
N GLY A 231 9.86 -7.61 -12.75
CA GLY A 231 10.49 -6.78 -11.72
C GLY A 231 10.16 -7.18 -10.28
N ASN A 232 10.87 -6.56 -9.33
CA ASN A 232 10.78 -6.85 -7.89
C ASN A 232 10.23 -5.67 -7.09
N ILE A 233 9.13 -5.88 -6.37
CA ILE A 233 8.57 -4.93 -5.41
C ILE A 233 8.79 -5.51 -4.00
N LEU A 234 9.61 -4.84 -3.20
CA LEU A 234 10.06 -5.36 -1.90
C LEU A 234 9.86 -4.32 -0.80
N ASN A 235 9.20 -4.70 0.29
CA ASN A 235 9.04 -3.82 1.44
C ASN A 235 8.49 -2.42 1.10
N CYS A 236 7.47 -2.36 0.27
CA CYS A 236 6.86 -1.09 -0.14
C CYS A 236 5.51 -0.92 0.51
N THR A 237 5.08 0.33 0.69
CA THR A 237 3.72 0.66 1.11
C THR A 237 3.02 1.38 -0.04
N PHE A 238 1.95 0.81 -0.56
CA PHE A 238 1.04 1.43 -1.53
C PHE A 238 -0.27 1.72 -0.83
N VAL A 239 -0.61 3.01 -0.66
CA VAL A 239 -1.80 3.40 0.10
C VAL A 239 -2.56 4.53 -0.56
N ASN A 240 -3.89 4.43 -0.60
CA ASN A 240 -4.77 5.49 -1.12
C ASN A 240 -4.47 5.92 -2.56
N ASN A 241 -3.89 5.05 -3.37
CA ASN A 241 -3.71 5.34 -4.80
C ASN A 241 -5.00 5.01 -5.55
N ASN A 242 -5.38 5.86 -6.49
CA ASN A 242 -6.63 5.74 -7.22
C ASN A 242 -6.45 5.14 -8.62
N SER A 243 -7.27 4.13 -8.93
CA SER A 243 -7.34 3.34 -10.15
C SER A 243 -8.80 3.10 -10.55
N LYS A 244 -9.58 4.16 -10.77
CA LYS A 244 -11.06 4.09 -10.94
C LYS A 244 -11.58 3.07 -11.96
N TYR A 245 -10.73 2.55 -12.84
CA TYR A 245 -11.16 1.83 -14.03
C TYR A 245 -10.57 0.42 -14.20
N ASN A 246 -9.50 0.06 -13.49
CA ASN A 246 -8.90 -1.28 -13.57
C ASN A 246 -8.42 -1.77 -12.18
N LYS A 247 -7.95 -3.02 -12.10
CA LYS A 247 -7.23 -3.54 -10.93
C LYS A 247 -5.96 -2.72 -10.69
N PHE A 248 -5.48 -2.74 -9.45
CA PHE A 248 -4.39 -1.85 -9.03
C PHE A 248 -3.04 -2.19 -9.69
N MET A 249 -2.74 -3.47 -9.89
CA MET A 249 -1.42 -3.89 -10.37
C MET A 249 -1.48 -5.08 -11.32
N ASN A 250 -0.72 -5.00 -12.41
CA ASN A 250 -0.44 -6.11 -13.32
C ASN A 250 0.89 -6.77 -12.95
N MET A 251 0.88 -8.08 -12.78
CA MET A 251 2.04 -8.89 -12.38
C MET A 251 2.30 -10.00 -13.42
N GLN A 252 3.46 -9.96 -14.06
CA GLN A 252 3.90 -10.94 -15.05
C GLN A 252 5.29 -11.50 -14.71
N ASN A 253 5.36 -12.76 -14.27
CA ASN A 253 6.61 -13.39 -13.79
C ASN A 253 7.37 -12.55 -12.74
N ALA A 254 6.63 -11.83 -11.91
CA ALA A 254 7.13 -10.77 -11.05
C ALA A 254 7.11 -11.15 -9.56
N THR A 255 7.82 -10.36 -8.74
CA THR A 255 7.92 -10.57 -7.30
C THR A 255 7.28 -9.42 -6.53
N LEU A 256 6.43 -9.73 -5.56
CA LEU A 256 5.88 -8.82 -4.56
C LEU A 256 6.02 -9.44 -3.16
N LYS A 257 6.84 -8.84 -2.30
CA LYS A 257 7.10 -9.35 -0.95
C LYS A 257 7.14 -8.26 0.10
N ASN A 258 6.81 -8.64 1.34
CA ASN A 258 6.96 -7.80 2.54
C ASN A 258 6.26 -6.45 2.41
N SER A 259 5.23 -6.31 1.56
CA SER A 259 4.67 -5.02 1.17
C SER A 259 3.23 -4.84 1.68
N ILE A 260 2.82 -3.59 1.88
CA ILE A 260 1.45 -3.24 2.29
C ILE A 260 0.75 -2.59 1.10
N LEU A 261 -0.39 -3.12 0.68
CA LEU A 261 -1.25 -2.56 -0.37
C LEU A 261 -2.69 -2.45 0.19
N VAL A 262 -3.04 -1.26 0.70
CA VAL A 262 -4.34 -1.00 1.36
C VAL A 262 -4.92 0.37 0.96
N GLY A 263 -6.24 0.54 0.99
CA GLY A 263 -6.94 1.78 0.63
C GLY A 263 -6.83 2.16 -0.85
N ASN A 264 -6.29 1.31 -1.71
CA ASN A 264 -6.07 1.66 -3.12
C ASN A 264 -7.40 1.46 -3.87
N GLN A 265 -7.96 2.56 -4.39
CA GLN A 265 -9.25 2.52 -5.07
C GLN A 265 -9.12 1.79 -6.41
N MET A 266 -9.98 0.81 -6.66
CA MET A 266 -10.05 0.05 -7.90
C MET A 266 -11.46 0.13 -8.49
N ASN A 267 -11.61 -0.26 -9.75
CA ASN A 267 -12.94 -0.40 -10.34
C ASN A 267 -13.75 -1.49 -9.62
N ALA A 268 -14.91 -1.09 -9.09
CA ALA A 268 -15.82 -1.92 -8.28
C ALA A 268 -16.30 -3.20 -8.98
N ASN A 269 -16.20 -3.27 -10.32
CA ASN A 269 -16.57 -4.47 -11.09
C ASN A 269 -15.51 -5.59 -11.03
N TYR A 270 -14.31 -5.32 -10.53
CA TYR A 270 -13.25 -6.33 -10.42
C TYR A 270 -13.09 -6.84 -8.98
N SER A 271 -12.96 -8.16 -8.84
CA SER A 271 -12.51 -8.77 -7.59
C SER A 271 -10.99 -8.87 -7.52
N GLY A 272 -10.41 -8.42 -6.40
CA GLY A 272 -9.00 -8.57 -6.04
C GLY A 272 -8.04 -7.54 -6.66
N VAL A 273 -6.84 -7.44 -6.08
CA VAL A 273 -5.87 -6.36 -6.34
C VAL A 273 -5.09 -6.51 -7.67
N PHE A 274 -4.96 -7.74 -8.17
CA PHE A 274 -4.03 -8.06 -9.25
C PHE A 274 -4.66 -8.60 -10.53
N ASN A 275 -4.09 -8.19 -11.66
CA ASN A 275 -4.10 -8.96 -12.91
C ASN A 275 -2.80 -9.78 -12.97
N GLN A 276 -2.88 -11.09 -13.20
CA GLN A 276 -1.74 -11.98 -13.06
C GLN A 276 -1.54 -12.86 -14.30
N SER A 277 -0.30 -12.94 -14.77
CA SER A 277 0.13 -13.89 -15.80
C SER A 277 1.51 -14.45 -15.48
N GLY A 278 1.83 -15.63 -16.02
CA GLY A 278 3.09 -16.32 -15.74
C GLY A 278 3.24 -16.75 -14.27
N THR A 279 4.49 -16.91 -13.83
CA THR A 279 4.81 -17.43 -12.48
C THR A 279 5.21 -16.28 -11.55
N ASN A 280 4.23 -15.76 -10.80
CA ASN A 280 4.46 -14.68 -9.83
C ASN A 280 4.85 -15.23 -8.44
N THR A 281 5.66 -14.46 -7.71
CA THR A 281 5.94 -14.71 -6.29
C THR A 281 5.29 -13.63 -5.44
N ILE A 282 4.17 -13.96 -4.80
CA ILE A 282 3.40 -13.04 -3.94
C ILE A 282 3.28 -13.66 -2.54
N ARG A 283 4.00 -13.11 -1.56
CA ARG A 283 4.01 -13.62 -0.17
C ARG A 283 4.42 -12.55 0.84
N ASN A 284 3.98 -12.71 2.08
CA ASN A 284 4.28 -11.80 3.19
C ASN A 284 3.84 -10.36 2.90
N ASN A 285 2.69 -10.16 2.28
CA ASN A 285 2.14 -8.84 2.02
C ASN A 285 0.84 -8.65 2.80
N MET A 286 0.46 -7.40 3.10
CA MET A 286 -0.90 -7.06 3.49
C MET A 286 -1.66 -6.56 2.26
N LEU A 287 -2.78 -7.20 1.90
CA LEU A 287 -3.48 -6.98 0.63
C LEU A 287 -5.00 -6.94 0.82
N GLU A 288 -5.71 -6.02 0.16
CA GLU A 288 -7.20 -6.01 0.08
C GLU A 288 -7.76 -7.13 -0.83
N SER A 289 -7.33 -8.38 -0.63
CA SER A 289 -7.84 -9.54 -1.36
C SER A 289 -7.48 -10.87 -0.68
N THR A 290 -8.24 -11.92 -1.00
CA THR A 290 -7.92 -13.29 -0.58
C THR A 290 -6.74 -13.86 -1.33
N PHE A 291 -5.56 -13.86 -0.72
CA PHE A 291 -4.45 -14.71 -1.17
C PHE A 291 -3.77 -15.39 0.02
N ILE A 292 -4.03 -16.67 0.23
CA ILE A 292 -3.32 -17.46 1.24
C ILE A 292 -2.01 -17.98 0.63
N ASN A 293 -0.91 -17.35 1.02
CA ASN A 293 0.49 -17.78 0.87
C ASN A 293 1.39 -16.92 1.80
N GLY A 294 1.05 -16.85 3.09
CA GLY A 294 1.69 -15.95 4.07
C GLY A 294 1.32 -14.47 3.93
N ASN A 295 0.38 -14.10 3.06
CA ASN A 295 -0.15 -12.73 3.00
C ASN A 295 -1.27 -12.54 4.04
N ILE A 296 -1.37 -11.32 4.57
CA ILE A 296 -2.38 -10.86 5.51
C ILE A 296 -3.53 -10.23 4.72
N ASP A 297 -4.78 -10.53 5.11
CA ASP A 297 -5.96 -9.87 4.57
C ASP A 297 -6.01 -8.41 5.07
N GLY A 298 -5.74 -7.49 4.15
CA GLY A 298 -5.75 -6.04 4.34
C GLY A 298 -7.13 -5.40 4.22
N SER A 299 -8.22 -6.18 4.08
CA SER A 299 -9.60 -5.65 4.19
C SER A 299 -9.91 -5.06 5.58
N MET A 300 -9.02 -5.24 6.54
CA MET A 300 -8.99 -4.56 7.84
C MET A 300 -8.08 -3.31 7.80
N THR A 301 -8.33 -2.43 6.82
CA THR A 301 -7.46 -1.34 6.35
C THR A 301 -6.97 -0.32 7.39
N TYR A 302 -7.56 -0.24 8.58
CA TYR A 302 -7.31 0.85 9.52
C TYR A 302 -6.41 0.48 10.71
N ALA A 303 -6.13 -0.81 10.95
CA ALA A 303 -5.22 -1.20 12.03
C ALA A 303 -3.73 -1.10 11.64
N ALA A 304 -3.42 -0.91 10.35
CA ALA A 304 -2.05 -0.96 9.85
C ALA A 304 -1.21 0.25 10.24
N PHE A 305 -1.80 1.45 10.29
CA PHE A 305 -1.06 2.72 10.37
C PHE A 305 -1.49 3.58 11.57
N THR A 306 -0.58 4.41 12.06
CA THR A 306 -0.80 5.31 13.19
C THR A 306 -1.85 6.38 12.89
N ASP A 307 -1.76 7.07 11.73
CA ASP A 307 -2.70 8.11 11.32
C ASP A 307 -2.66 8.34 9.79
N ALA A 308 -3.22 7.38 9.05
CA ALA A 308 -3.21 7.41 7.58
C ALA A 308 -4.00 8.59 6.97
N GLU A 309 -4.99 9.12 7.68
CA GLU A 309 -5.81 10.26 7.22
C GLU A 309 -4.97 11.55 7.16
N ASN A 310 -4.00 11.70 8.06
CA ASN A 310 -3.07 12.84 8.09
C ASN A 310 -1.70 12.52 7.46
N GLY A 311 -1.56 11.37 6.79
CA GLY A 311 -0.36 10.99 6.05
C GLY A 311 0.75 10.34 6.89
N ASP A 312 0.45 9.95 8.13
CA ASP A 312 1.35 9.12 8.96
C ASP A 312 1.09 7.63 8.67
N TYR A 313 1.96 7.08 7.83
CA TYR A 313 1.95 5.67 7.45
C TYR A 313 2.95 4.83 8.24
N SER A 314 3.44 5.32 9.39
CA SER A 314 4.12 4.47 10.36
C SER A 314 3.15 3.41 10.88
N LEU A 315 3.66 2.24 11.26
CA LEU A 315 2.79 1.16 11.73
C LEU A 315 2.27 1.45 13.14
N SER A 316 0.95 1.34 13.33
CA SER A 316 0.33 1.49 14.66
C SER A 316 0.78 0.36 15.60
N ALA A 317 0.65 0.55 16.91
CA ALA A 317 0.98 -0.47 17.91
C ALA A 317 0.18 -1.80 17.74
N ASN A 318 -1.00 -1.73 17.11
CA ASN A 318 -1.84 -2.89 16.84
C ASN A 318 -1.68 -3.43 15.42
N SER A 319 -0.69 -2.93 14.67
CA SER A 319 -0.50 -3.28 13.27
C SER A 319 -0.03 -4.72 13.11
N TYR A 320 -0.79 -5.43 12.29
CA TYR A 320 -0.51 -6.81 11.89
C TYR A 320 0.74 -6.96 11.02
N CYS A 321 1.29 -5.85 10.51
CA CYS A 321 2.49 -5.82 9.69
C CYS A 321 3.78 -5.87 10.50
N ILE A 322 3.71 -5.69 11.83
CA ILE A 322 4.89 -5.68 12.71
C ILE A 322 5.48 -7.10 12.81
N ASN A 323 6.79 -7.23 12.63
CA ASN A 323 7.63 -8.44 12.53
C ASN A 323 6.91 -9.57 11.77
N ALA A 324 6.31 -9.24 10.62
CA ALA A 324 5.53 -10.16 9.81
C ALA A 324 6.12 -10.38 8.41
N GLY A 325 7.17 -9.64 8.05
CA GLY A 325 7.93 -9.84 6.82
C GLY A 325 8.92 -11.00 6.95
N GLU A 326 9.45 -11.45 5.80
CA GLU A 326 10.62 -12.33 5.75
C GLU A 326 11.88 -11.50 5.89
N ASP A 327 12.82 -11.98 6.70
CA ASP A 327 14.14 -11.38 6.86
C ASP A 327 14.86 -11.22 5.53
N ILE A 328 15.41 -10.03 5.33
CA ILE A 328 16.25 -9.68 4.20
C ILE A 328 17.60 -9.20 4.71
N ALA A 329 18.63 -9.27 3.85
CA ALA A 329 19.96 -8.75 4.18
C ALA A 329 19.90 -7.28 4.62
N ASP A 330 20.75 -6.91 5.59
CA ASP A 330 20.81 -5.58 6.23
C ASP A 330 20.56 -4.46 5.22
N SER A 331 19.40 -3.84 5.34
CA SER A 331 18.97 -2.71 4.54
C SER A 331 18.29 -1.67 5.43
N LEU A 332 18.03 -0.50 4.87
CA LEU A 332 17.40 0.61 5.57
C LEU A 332 15.95 0.78 5.13
N ASP A 333 15.06 1.13 6.05
CA ASP A 333 13.68 1.54 5.79
C ASP A 333 13.62 2.94 5.15
N LEU A 334 12.41 3.45 4.88
CA LEU A 334 12.20 4.76 4.27
C LEU A 334 12.81 5.92 5.07
N TYR A 335 12.90 5.81 6.40
CA TYR A 335 13.46 6.82 7.29
C TYR A 335 14.94 6.61 7.60
N GLY A 336 15.57 5.59 7.00
CA GLY A 336 16.98 5.29 7.20
C GLY A 336 17.25 4.43 8.43
N ASN A 337 16.24 3.85 9.07
CA ASN A 337 16.43 2.91 10.17
C ASN A 337 16.76 1.51 9.65
N ALA A 338 17.46 0.70 10.45
CA ALA A 338 17.70 -0.70 10.09
C ALA A 338 16.37 -1.45 9.89
N ARG A 339 16.27 -2.29 8.86
CA ARG A 339 15.07 -3.10 8.58
C ARG A 339 14.79 -4.16 9.65
N LYS A 340 15.81 -4.72 10.30
CA LYS A 340 15.58 -5.70 11.37
C LYS A 340 15.79 -5.06 12.73
N GLN A 341 14.69 -4.69 13.39
CA GLN A 341 14.71 -4.09 14.74
C GLN A 341 14.18 -5.03 15.83
N GLY A 342 13.58 -6.16 15.44
CA GLY A 342 13.09 -7.19 16.33
C GLY A 342 13.39 -8.60 15.80
N GLU A 343 12.41 -9.49 15.92
CA GLU A 343 12.52 -10.89 15.51
C GLU A 343 12.57 -11.03 13.98
N ALA A 344 11.82 -10.19 13.26
CA ALA A 344 11.77 -10.14 11.81
C ALA A 344 11.55 -8.71 11.31
N VAL A 345 11.76 -8.47 10.02
CA VAL A 345 11.40 -7.19 9.40
C VAL A 345 9.89 -6.98 9.41
N ASP A 346 9.46 -5.73 9.51
CA ASP A 346 8.06 -5.36 9.33
C ASP A 346 7.67 -5.39 7.85
N MET A 347 6.38 -5.63 7.55
CA MET A 347 5.86 -5.38 6.21
C MET A 347 5.73 -3.88 5.97
N GLY A 348 5.99 -3.45 4.74
CA GLY A 348 5.86 -2.06 4.31
C GLY A 348 7.19 -1.30 4.24
N ALA A 349 7.07 -0.02 3.95
CA ALA A 349 8.21 0.89 3.73
C ALA A 349 8.90 1.34 5.01
N ILE A 350 8.21 1.28 6.15
CA ILE A 350 8.63 1.86 7.44
C ILE A 350 8.65 0.74 8.48
N GLU A 351 9.74 0.63 9.25
CA GLU A 351 9.78 -0.24 10.42
C GLU A 351 9.13 0.46 11.62
N SER A 352 8.38 -0.30 12.40
CA SER A 352 7.73 0.17 13.61
C SER A 352 8.72 0.27 14.76
N SER A 353 8.51 1.28 15.61
CA SER A 353 9.10 1.30 16.94
C SER A 353 8.40 0.36 17.94
N HIS A 354 7.22 -0.15 17.56
CA HIS A 354 6.45 -1.08 18.38
C HIS A 354 6.98 -2.51 18.20
N LYS A 355 6.93 -3.30 19.27
CA LYS A 355 7.24 -4.73 19.22
C LYS A 355 5.96 -5.49 18.85
N LYS A 356 6.08 -6.49 17.97
CA LYS A 356 4.94 -7.36 17.62
C LYS A 356 4.34 -7.93 18.90
N ALA A 357 3.02 -7.95 19.00
CA ALA A 357 2.37 -8.80 19.98
C ALA A 357 2.92 -10.23 19.80
N PRO A 358 3.43 -10.88 20.86
CA PRO A 358 4.13 -12.16 20.75
C PRO A 358 3.37 -13.18 19.90
N VAL A 359 4.05 -13.72 18.89
CA VAL A 359 3.55 -14.89 18.16
C VAL A 359 3.53 -16.04 19.15
N LEU A 360 2.36 -16.60 19.40
CA LEU A 360 2.20 -17.71 20.33
C LEU A 360 3.06 -18.89 19.87
N LYS A 361 4.08 -19.23 20.65
CA LYS A 361 4.82 -20.48 20.47
C LYS A 361 3.87 -21.63 20.83
N SER A 362 3.28 -22.26 19.81
CA SER A 362 2.74 -23.63 19.89
C SER A 362 1.69 -23.90 20.99
N ASN A 363 0.91 -22.90 21.41
CA ASN A 363 -0.26 -23.17 22.25
C ASN A 363 -1.51 -23.23 21.38
N GLU A 364 -2.25 -24.34 21.46
CA GLU A 364 -3.55 -24.51 20.80
C GLU A 364 -4.60 -23.52 21.32
N ILE A 365 -4.33 -22.79 22.41
CA ILE A 365 -5.26 -21.89 23.09
C ILE A 365 -4.67 -20.48 23.18
N VAL A 366 -5.50 -19.49 22.85
CA VAL A 366 -5.24 -18.05 22.96
C VAL A 366 -6.25 -17.42 23.91
N TYR A 367 -5.80 -16.57 24.82
CA TYR A 367 -6.66 -15.97 25.85
C TYR A 367 -7.01 -14.50 25.54
N VAL A 368 -8.27 -14.13 25.73
CA VAL A 368 -8.78 -12.77 25.50
C VAL A 368 -9.54 -12.27 26.74
N LYS A 369 -9.19 -11.09 27.23
CA LYS A 369 -9.83 -10.43 28.37
C LYS A 369 -9.91 -8.92 28.12
N SER A 370 -11.13 -8.38 28.16
CA SER A 370 -11.37 -6.95 27.92
C SER A 370 -10.53 -6.09 28.88
N GLY A 371 -9.83 -5.09 28.34
CA GLY A 371 -8.95 -4.20 29.10
C GLY A 371 -7.53 -4.71 29.34
N SER A 372 -7.20 -5.94 28.91
CA SER A 372 -5.82 -6.43 28.90
C SER A 372 -5.04 -5.94 27.67
N ASN A 373 -3.70 -5.93 27.75
CA ASN A 373 -2.79 -5.57 26.65
C ASN A 373 -1.64 -6.58 26.50
N GLY A 374 -1.91 -7.84 26.87
CA GLY A 374 -0.92 -8.91 26.83
C GLY A 374 -0.79 -9.55 25.44
N ASP A 375 -0.25 -10.76 25.43
CA ASP A 375 0.12 -11.52 24.24
C ASP A 375 -0.73 -12.75 23.94
N GLY A 376 -1.76 -12.98 24.76
CA GLY A 376 -2.68 -14.10 24.66
C GLY A 376 -2.12 -15.45 25.13
N THR A 377 -0.96 -15.51 25.79
CA THR A 377 -0.34 -16.78 26.22
C THR A 377 -0.97 -17.38 27.49
N SER A 378 -1.58 -16.55 28.33
CA SER A 378 -2.32 -16.93 29.55
C SER A 378 -3.43 -15.92 29.84
N TRP A 379 -4.26 -16.17 30.85
CA TRP A 379 -5.26 -15.19 31.31
C TRP A 379 -4.64 -13.89 31.84
N GLU A 380 -3.50 -13.97 32.53
CA GLU A 380 -2.74 -12.82 33.04
C GLU A 380 -2.16 -11.97 31.89
N SER A 381 -1.75 -12.64 30.82
CA SER A 381 -1.20 -12.02 29.61
C SER A 381 -2.22 -12.02 28.46
N ALA A 382 -3.52 -11.96 28.72
CA ALA A 382 -4.52 -12.07 27.65
C ALA A 382 -4.50 -10.88 26.67
N PHE A 383 -4.94 -11.11 25.43
CA PHE A 383 -5.25 -10.04 24.48
C PHE A 383 -6.43 -9.19 24.96
N GLY A 384 -6.45 -7.91 24.58
CA GLY A 384 -7.52 -6.97 24.95
C GLY A 384 -8.81 -7.18 24.16
N ASP A 385 -8.71 -7.70 22.94
CA ASP A 385 -9.85 -7.94 22.06
C ASP A 385 -9.78 -9.27 21.28
N ILE A 386 -10.91 -9.64 20.69
CA ILE A 386 -11.07 -10.88 19.90
C ILE A 386 -10.34 -10.79 18.55
N PRO A 387 -10.43 -9.70 17.75
CA PRO A 387 -9.71 -9.60 16.49
C PRO A 387 -8.19 -9.79 16.59
N GLN A 388 -7.54 -9.24 17.62
CA GLN A 388 -6.11 -9.43 17.89
C GLN A 388 -5.76 -10.91 18.08
N ALA A 389 -6.55 -11.63 18.87
CA ALA A 389 -6.33 -13.05 19.10
C ALA A 389 -6.55 -13.90 17.85
N ILE A 390 -7.58 -13.60 17.04
CA ILE A 390 -7.83 -14.29 15.76
C ILE A 390 -6.63 -14.14 14.83
N PHE A 391 -6.10 -12.93 14.73
CA PHE A 391 -4.93 -12.69 13.92
C PHE A 391 -3.71 -13.48 14.40
N ALA A 392 -3.37 -13.35 15.69
CA ALA A 392 -2.22 -14.05 16.28
C ALA A 392 -2.31 -15.56 16.09
N ALA A 393 -3.51 -16.12 16.29
CA ALA A 393 -3.79 -17.54 16.12
C ALA A 393 -3.73 -17.99 14.64
N SER A 394 -4.09 -17.13 13.69
CA SER A 394 -4.09 -17.50 12.25
C SER A 394 -2.70 -17.54 11.62
N ALA A 395 -1.67 -17.03 12.31
CA ALA A 395 -0.37 -16.73 11.73
C ALA A 395 0.40 -17.98 11.24
N ASP A 396 0.22 -19.14 11.86
CA ASP A 396 0.92 -20.38 11.49
C ASP A 396 0.11 -21.28 10.53
N GLY A 397 -1.11 -20.86 10.17
CA GLY A 397 -2.01 -21.59 9.30
C GLY A 397 -2.60 -22.88 9.89
N LYS A 398 -2.49 -23.09 11.21
CA LYS A 398 -3.05 -24.26 11.91
C LYS A 398 -4.32 -23.92 12.67
N LYS A 399 -4.85 -24.94 13.35
CA LYS A 399 -6.03 -24.81 14.20
C LYS A 399 -5.66 -24.27 15.56
N HIS A 400 -6.46 -23.33 16.04
CA HIS A 400 -6.36 -22.78 17.38
C HIS A 400 -7.74 -22.55 17.96
N GLN A 401 -7.80 -22.46 19.28
CA GLN A 401 -8.95 -22.05 20.07
C GLN A 401 -8.66 -20.68 20.68
N ILE A 402 -9.68 -19.84 20.71
CA ILE A 402 -9.63 -18.55 21.40
C ILE A 402 -10.63 -18.60 22.53
N TRP A 403 -10.13 -18.50 23.75
CA TRP A 403 -10.92 -18.47 24.97
C TRP A 403 -11.13 -17.03 25.40
N VAL A 404 -12.40 -16.62 25.44
CA VAL A 404 -12.78 -15.23 25.65
C VAL A 404 -13.50 -15.09 26.98
N ALA A 405 -12.92 -14.28 27.87
CA ALA A 405 -13.50 -13.96 29.16
C ALA A 405 -14.83 -13.19 29.01
N THR A 406 -15.59 -13.18 30.09
CA THR A 406 -16.81 -12.38 30.25
C THR A 406 -16.49 -10.90 30.01
N GLY A 407 -17.39 -10.22 29.32
CA GLY A 407 -17.15 -8.84 28.89
C GLY A 407 -17.86 -8.49 27.59
N THR A 408 -17.77 -7.22 27.20
CA THR A 408 -18.31 -6.73 25.93
C THR A 408 -17.18 -6.29 25.01
N TYR A 409 -17.16 -6.84 23.81
CA TYR A 409 -16.13 -6.64 22.81
C TYR A 409 -16.71 -5.90 21.60
N TYR A 410 -16.14 -4.73 21.32
CA TYR A 410 -16.58 -3.87 20.21
C TYR A 410 -15.66 -3.97 18.98
N GLY A 411 -14.49 -4.59 19.12
CA GLY A 411 -13.43 -4.53 18.11
C GLY A 411 -13.07 -3.09 17.76
N ASP A 412 -12.44 -2.89 16.61
CA ASP A 412 -12.21 -1.56 16.06
C ASP A 412 -13.53 -0.98 15.53
N THR A 413 -14.00 0.13 16.13
CA THR A 413 -15.27 0.77 15.78
C THR A 413 -15.30 1.44 14.41
N THR A 414 -14.15 1.58 13.74
CA THR A 414 -14.04 2.15 12.39
C THR A 414 -14.33 1.14 11.28
N LEU A 415 -14.21 -0.16 11.56
CA LEU A 415 -14.46 -1.24 10.59
C LEU A 415 -15.96 -1.50 10.42
N GLN A 416 -16.39 -2.12 9.32
CA GLN A 416 -17.80 -2.50 9.07
C GLN A 416 -18.25 -3.80 9.78
N THR A 417 -17.32 -4.50 10.44
CA THR A 417 -17.59 -5.73 11.21
C THR A 417 -16.83 -5.70 12.53
N VAL A 418 -17.37 -6.35 13.57
CA VAL A 418 -16.67 -6.46 14.87
C VAL A 418 -15.63 -7.57 14.83
N VAL A 419 -16.02 -8.76 14.38
CA VAL A 419 -15.16 -9.94 14.26
C VAL A 419 -15.17 -10.44 12.81
N ASN A 420 -14.00 -10.76 12.26
CA ASN A 420 -13.87 -11.52 11.03
C ASN A 420 -13.25 -12.88 11.35
N LEU A 421 -13.92 -13.96 10.96
CA LEU A 421 -13.46 -15.32 11.27
C LEU A 421 -12.28 -15.71 10.37
N ALA A 422 -11.31 -16.42 10.96
CA ALA A 422 -10.19 -17.02 10.24
C ALA A 422 -10.33 -18.55 10.21
N SER A 423 -9.95 -19.15 9.09
CA SER A 423 -9.99 -20.60 8.86
C SER A 423 -9.23 -21.35 9.96
N GLY A 424 -9.85 -22.36 10.58
CA GLY A 424 -9.24 -23.17 11.64
C GLY A 424 -9.22 -22.53 13.03
N ILE A 425 -9.70 -21.29 13.19
CA ILE A 425 -9.65 -20.55 14.46
C ILE A 425 -11.03 -20.54 15.12
N SER A 426 -11.23 -21.37 16.15
CA SER A 426 -12.52 -21.48 16.85
C SER A 426 -12.59 -20.55 18.07
N LEU A 427 -13.75 -19.96 18.31
CA LEU A 427 -14.00 -19.01 19.39
C LEU A 427 -14.89 -19.65 20.47
N TYR A 428 -14.52 -19.47 21.73
CA TYR A 428 -15.26 -19.96 22.88
C TYR A 428 -15.43 -18.83 23.92
N GLY A 429 -16.67 -18.41 24.16
CA GLY A 429 -17.06 -17.49 25.23
C GLY A 429 -17.61 -18.24 26.45
N GLY A 430 -17.80 -17.55 27.57
CA GLY A 430 -18.29 -18.16 28.83
C GLY A 430 -17.24 -18.32 29.93
N PHE A 431 -16.08 -17.70 29.79
CA PHE A 431 -15.00 -17.78 30.77
C PHE A 431 -15.04 -16.61 31.76
N GLU A 432 -14.70 -16.82 33.03
CA GLU A 432 -14.40 -15.76 34.01
C GLU A 432 -12.99 -15.18 33.75
N GLY A 433 -12.10 -15.98 33.17
CA GLY A 433 -10.71 -15.61 32.91
C GLY A 433 -9.75 -16.21 33.93
N THR A 434 -10.07 -17.39 34.46
CA THR A 434 -9.23 -18.17 35.39
C THR A 434 -9.19 -19.65 35.06
N GLU A 435 -10.01 -20.10 34.09
CA GLU A 435 -10.23 -21.50 33.78
C GLU A 435 -9.04 -22.15 33.07
N THR A 436 -8.85 -23.43 33.35
CA THR A 436 -7.79 -24.26 32.76
C THR A 436 -8.31 -25.33 31.80
N SER A 437 -9.64 -25.38 31.56
CA SER A 437 -10.26 -26.34 30.64
C SER A 437 -11.49 -25.75 29.95
N LEU A 438 -11.77 -26.19 28.72
CA LEU A 438 -12.91 -25.72 27.93
C LEU A 438 -14.28 -26.08 28.56
N ALA A 439 -14.33 -27.17 29.32
CA ALA A 439 -15.53 -27.65 29.99
C ALA A 439 -15.88 -26.85 31.26
N ALA A 440 -14.95 -26.05 31.78
CA ALA A 440 -15.18 -25.22 32.96
C ALA A 440 -15.95 -23.92 32.66
N ARG A 441 -16.25 -23.63 31.39
CA ARG A 441 -17.04 -22.46 30.97
C ARG A 441 -18.43 -22.48 31.59
N ASP A 442 -18.90 -21.30 32.00
CA ASP A 442 -20.27 -21.06 32.42
C ASP A 442 -20.87 -19.94 31.57
N THR A 443 -21.45 -20.30 30.42
CA THR A 443 -22.03 -19.32 29.49
C THR A 443 -23.27 -18.61 30.03
N ALA A 444 -23.85 -19.09 31.13
CA ALA A 444 -25.01 -18.45 31.76
C ALA A 444 -24.56 -17.33 32.71
N ASN A 445 -23.53 -17.57 33.53
CA ASN A 445 -23.04 -16.60 34.52
C ASN A 445 -21.90 -15.70 34.00
N ASN A 446 -21.17 -16.13 32.98
CA ASN A 446 -20.04 -15.40 32.39
C ASN A 446 -20.34 -14.95 30.94
N PRO A 447 -21.29 -14.03 30.72
CA PRO A 447 -21.69 -13.66 29.37
C PRO A 447 -20.55 -12.96 28.59
N THR A 448 -20.18 -13.56 27.47
CA THR A 448 -19.27 -12.94 26.49
C THR A 448 -20.08 -12.32 25.36
N ILE A 449 -19.99 -10.99 25.22
CA ILE A 449 -20.83 -10.20 24.31
C ILE A 449 -19.97 -9.63 23.18
N ILE A 450 -20.39 -9.84 21.93
CA ILE A 450 -19.84 -9.13 20.76
C ILE A 450 -20.93 -8.16 20.28
N ASP A 451 -20.60 -6.87 20.21
CA ASP A 451 -21.61 -5.81 20.03
C ASP A 451 -21.30 -4.91 18.81
N GLY A 452 -22.22 -4.93 17.84
CA GLY A 452 -22.14 -4.14 16.61
C GLY A 452 -22.52 -2.66 16.75
N LYS A 453 -22.91 -2.21 17.95
CA LYS A 453 -23.34 -0.85 18.31
C LYS A 453 -24.47 -0.28 17.43
N SER A 454 -25.30 -1.15 16.88
CA SER A 454 -26.37 -0.84 15.92
C SER A 454 -25.89 -0.16 14.63
N GLN A 455 -24.61 -0.28 14.31
CA GLN A 455 -24.00 0.39 13.15
C GLN A 455 -23.34 -0.56 12.17
N ARG A 456 -23.01 -1.79 12.61
CA ARG A 456 -22.07 -2.67 11.91
C ARG A 456 -22.45 -4.13 12.03
N ARG A 457 -21.94 -4.99 11.15
CA ARG A 457 -22.09 -6.44 11.30
C ARG A 457 -21.34 -6.91 12.55
N VAL A 458 -21.87 -7.87 13.29
CA VAL A 458 -21.16 -8.39 14.47
C VAL A 458 -20.09 -9.40 14.05
N ILE A 459 -20.46 -10.44 13.30
CA ILE A 459 -19.52 -11.47 12.83
C ILE A 459 -19.57 -11.60 11.30
N THR A 460 -18.41 -11.56 10.67
CA THR A 460 -18.26 -11.83 9.23
C THR A 460 -17.39 -13.05 9.00
N GLN A 461 -17.79 -13.88 8.03
CA GLN A 461 -16.93 -14.84 7.35
C GLN A 461 -16.97 -14.50 5.86
N ASN A 462 -15.86 -14.01 5.32
CA ASN A 462 -15.83 -13.53 3.93
C ASN A 462 -16.03 -14.68 2.91
N TYR A 463 -15.54 -15.89 3.22
CA TYR A 463 -15.57 -17.04 2.30
C TYR A 463 -15.71 -18.37 3.05
N GLY A 464 -16.22 -19.39 2.37
CA GLY A 464 -16.31 -20.75 2.92
C GLY A 464 -14.93 -21.36 3.21
N PHE A 465 -14.77 -22.00 4.36
CA PHE A 465 -13.52 -22.65 4.75
C PHE A 465 -13.40 -24.06 4.15
N ALA A 466 -12.20 -24.65 4.23
CA ALA A 466 -11.99 -26.07 3.92
C ALA A 466 -12.55 -26.95 5.05
N ASP A 467 -13.02 -28.15 4.74
CA ASP A 467 -13.60 -29.08 5.73
C ASP A 467 -12.59 -29.41 6.84
N SER A 468 -11.31 -29.54 6.48
CA SER A 468 -10.21 -29.76 7.42
C SER A 468 -9.94 -28.58 8.35
N MET A 469 -10.48 -27.39 8.08
CA MET A 469 -10.26 -26.15 8.81
C MET A 469 -11.58 -25.51 9.29
N ALA A 470 -12.57 -26.33 9.62
CA ALA A 470 -13.84 -25.87 10.15
C ALA A 470 -13.69 -25.04 11.43
N VAL A 471 -14.59 -24.07 11.61
CA VAL A 471 -14.60 -23.10 12.71
C VAL A 471 -15.86 -23.24 13.55
N VAL A 472 -15.72 -23.16 14.87
CA VAL A 472 -16.85 -23.07 15.81
C VAL A 472 -16.85 -21.71 16.49
N VAL A 473 -18.01 -21.08 16.57
CA VAL A 473 -18.27 -19.92 17.45
C VAL A 473 -19.23 -20.38 18.52
N ASP A 474 -18.78 -20.46 19.77
CA ASP A 474 -19.51 -21.09 20.87
C ASP A 474 -19.67 -20.18 22.09
N GLY A 475 -20.89 -20.06 22.63
CA GLY A 475 -21.09 -19.43 23.95
C GLY A 475 -21.13 -17.90 23.93
N PHE A 476 -21.41 -17.27 22.79
CA PHE A 476 -21.44 -15.81 22.66
C PHE A 476 -22.87 -15.24 22.65
N THR A 477 -23.01 -14.04 23.22
CA THR A 477 -24.12 -13.14 22.87
C THR A 477 -23.67 -12.22 21.73
N ILE A 478 -24.31 -12.37 20.58
CA ILE A 478 -24.07 -11.59 19.37
C ILE A 478 -25.20 -10.58 19.27
N GLN A 479 -24.90 -9.28 19.43
CA GLN A 479 -25.97 -8.29 19.53
C GLN A 479 -25.74 -6.98 18.81
N ASN A 480 -26.85 -6.26 18.60
CA ASN A 480 -26.88 -4.90 18.06
C ASN A 480 -26.15 -4.80 16.71
N GLY A 481 -26.26 -5.82 15.87
CA GLY A 481 -25.71 -5.81 14.52
C GLY A 481 -26.57 -5.01 13.54
N TYR A 482 -25.96 -4.38 12.55
CA TYR A 482 -26.65 -3.70 11.45
C TYR A 482 -25.89 -3.87 10.14
N MET A 483 -26.50 -4.46 9.11
CA MET A 483 -25.90 -4.58 7.78
C MET A 483 -26.94 -4.86 6.69
N ASN A 484 -26.58 -4.92 5.41
CA ASN A 484 -27.50 -5.38 4.37
C ASN A 484 -27.90 -6.84 4.58
N ASN A 485 -26.91 -7.73 4.72
CA ASN A 485 -27.12 -9.15 4.95
C ASN A 485 -26.40 -9.60 6.23
N GLY A 486 -27.08 -10.40 7.05
CA GLY A 486 -26.45 -11.02 8.23
C GLY A 486 -26.09 -9.98 9.28
N GLY A 487 -27.06 -9.20 9.78
CA GLY A 487 -26.79 -8.12 10.75
C GLY A 487 -26.00 -8.61 11.97
N GLY A 488 -26.44 -9.72 12.57
CA GLY A 488 -25.67 -10.43 13.57
C GLY A 488 -24.47 -11.16 12.97
N ALA A 489 -24.71 -12.13 12.09
CA ALA A 489 -23.64 -12.89 11.48
C ALA A 489 -23.87 -13.14 9.98
N TYR A 490 -22.80 -13.04 9.19
CA TYR A 490 -22.75 -13.54 7.82
C TYR A 490 -21.75 -14.68 7.78
N LEU A 491 -22.24 -15.91 7.60
CA LEU A 491 -21.47 -17.14 7.71
C LEU A 491 -21.53 -17.94 6.41
N CYS A 492 -20.44 -18.63 6.09
CA CYS A 492 -20.32 -19.51 4.94
C CYS A 492 -20.02 -20.96 5.39
N LYS A 493 -19.90 -21.88 4.43
CA LYS A 493 -19.63 -23.30 4.72
C LYS A 493 -18.46 -23.54 5.68
N ASN A 494 -18.57 -24.65 6.41
CA ASN A 494 -17.61 -25.11 7.41
C ASN A 494 -17.45 -24.18 8.62
N THR A 495 -18.53 -23.49 8.98
CA THR A 495 -18.64 -22.75 10.24
C THR A 495 -19.91 -23.15 10.97
N THR A 496 -19.79 -23.34 12.28
CA THR A 496 -20.92 -23.63 13.18
C THR A 496 -21.01 -22.56 14.25
N LEU A 497 -22.19 -21.96 14.38
CA LEU A 497 -22.54 -21.08 15.49
C LEU A 497 -23.32 -21.92 16.51
N ASN A 498 -22.71 -22.20 17.66
CA ASN A 498 -23.20 -23.12 18.68
C ASN A 498 -23.46 -22.41 20.00
N ASN A 499 -24.51 -22.78 20.74
CA ASN A 499 -24.75 -22.25 22.10
C ASN A 499 -24.68 -20.71 22.18
N CYS A 500 -25.20 -20.02 21.17
CA CYS A 500 -25.12 -18.56 21.06
C CYS A 500 -26.49 -17.91 21.22
N ILE A 501 -26.48 -16.65 21.61
CA ILE A 501 -27.67 -15.80 21.63
C ILE A 501 -27.49 -14.69 20.59
N VAL A 502 -28.25 -14.73 19.50
CA VAL A 502 -28.23 -13.67 18.47
C VAL A 502 -29.44 -12.76 18.67
N LYS A 503 -29.21 -11.52 19.11
CA LYS A 503 -30.30 -10.62 19.48
C LYS A 503 -30.15 -9.16 19.07
N ASN A 504 -31.29 -8.49 18.89
CA ASN A 504 -31.34 -7.05 18.58
C ASN A 504 -30.59 -6.65 17.31
N CYS A 505 -30.36 -7.60 16.38
CA CYS A 505 -29.69 -7.34 15.12
C CYS A 505 -30.70 -6.95 14.04
N ARG A 506 -30.24 -6.14 13.08
CA ARG A 506 -31.05 -5.64 11.98
C ARG A 506 -30.39 -5.89 10.63
N ALA A 507 -31.20 -6.21 9.62
CA ALA A 507 -30.74 -6.28 8.24
C ALA A 507 -31.68 -5.55 7.28
N ILE A 508 -31.10 -4.97 6.21
CA ILE A 508 -31.84 -4.28 5.13
C ILE A 508 -32.30 -5.25 4.03
N GLU A 509 -31.71 -6.44 3.94
CA GLU A 509 -32.07 -7.43 2.92
C GLU A 509 -32.46 -8.76 3.59
N SER A 510 -31.48 -9.59 3.96
CA SER A 510 -31.73 -10.96 4.42
C SER A 510 -30.96 -11.32 5.69
N GLY A 511 -31.58 -12.16 6.54
CA GLY A 511 -30.92 -12.76 7.69
C GLY A 511 -30.54 -11.74 8.76
N SER A 512 -31.50 -11.03 9.35
CA SER A 512 -31.18 -9.97 10.34
C SER A 512 -30.36 -10.49 11.52
N ALA A 513 -30.61 -11.71 11.97
CA ALA A 513 -29.77 -12.40 12.93
C ALA A 513 -28.59 -13.09 12.24
N VAL A 514 -28.86 -14.03 11.33
CA VAL A 514 -27.84 -14.82 10.64
C VAL A 514 -28.20 -14.98 9.18
N TYR A 515 -27.25 -14.66 8.32
CA TYR A 515 -27.21 -15.10 6.93
C TYR A 515 -26.20 -16.24 6.82
N ALA A 516 -26.65 -17.43 6.46
CA ALA A 516 -25.84 -18.64 6.35
C ALA A 516 -25.79 -19.14 4.91
N ASN A 517 -24.59 -19.26 4.34
CA ASN A 517 -24.33 -19.86 3.03
C ASN A 517 -23.56 -21.17 3.23
N GLY A 518 -24.26 -22.23 3.64
CA GLY A 518 -23.65 -23.53 3.99
C GLY A 518 -23.19 -23.64 5.45
N ALA A 519 -23.45 -22.63 6.29
CA ALA A 519 -23.10 -22.63 7.70
C ALA A 519 -24.19 -23.29 8.57
N ASN A 520 -23.82 -23.73 9.78
CA ASN A 520 -24.75 -24.37 10.71
C ASN A 520 -25.03 -23.48 11.92
N VAL A 521 -26.26 -23.51 12.42
CA VAL A 521 -26.64 -22.84 13.68
C VAL A 521 -27.27 -23.87 14.61
N THR A 522 -26.65 -24.10 15.76
CA THR A 522 -27.03 -25.18 16.69
C THR A 522 -27.17 -24.68 18.12
N ASN A 523 -28.08 -25.27 18.90
CA ASN A 523 -28.23 -25.00 20.34
C ASN A 523 -28.36 -23.51 20.70
N SER A 524 -28.90 -22.69 19.79
CA SER A 524 -28.81 -21.24 19.86
C SER A 524 -30.18 -20.58 20.03
N ILE A 525 -30.17 -19.38 20.60
CA ILE A 525 -31.37 -18.55 20.77
C ILE A 525 -31.28 -17.38 19.80
N VAL A 526 -32.30 -17.22 18.96
CA VAL A 526 -32.39 -16.14 17.98
C VAL A 526 -33.61 -15.30 18.31
N CYS A 527 -33.39 -14.09 18.85
CA CYS A 527 -34.49 -13.27 19.34
C CYS A 527 -34.39 -11.77 19.12
N ASN A 528 -35.54 -11.09 18.99
CA ASN A 528 -35.62 -9.63 18.86
C ASN A 528 -34.84 -9.07 17.66
N ASN A 529 -34.66 -9.85 16.59
CA ASN A 529 -33.98 -9.39 15.37
C ASN A 529 -35.01 -8.85 14.37
N GLY A 530 -34.64 -7.83 13.60
CA GLY A 530 -35.55 -7.14 12.68
C GLY A 530 -35.00 -7.09 11.25
N ALA A 531 -35.69 -7.69 10.29
CA ALA A 531 -35.37 -7.53 8.87
C ALA A 531 -36.32 -6.49 8.25
N ILE A 532 -35.77 -5.47 7.60
CA ILE A 532 -36.52 -4.46 6.85
C ILE A 532 -36.09 -4.59 5.40
N ASP A 533 -36.98 -5.00 4.50
CA ASP A 533 -36.64 -5.13 3.07
C ASP A 533 -37.36 -4.08 2.24
N TYR A 534 -36.65 -3.62 1.22
CA TYR A 534 -37.12 -2.65 0.23
C TYR A 534 -37.31 -3.30 -1.16
N TYR A 535 -36.75 -4.49 -1.42
CA TYR A 535 -36.58 -5.00 -2.78
C TYR A 535 -36.77 -6.52 -2.98
N THR A 536 -36.47 -7.39 -2.02
CA THR A 536 -36.22 -8.83 -2.31
C THR A 536 -37.26 -9.83 -1.78
N ASN A 537 -38.17 -9.43 -0.90
CA ASN A 537 -39.10 -10.29 -0.13
C ASN A 537 -38.40 -11.40 0.69
N ARG A 538 -37.18 -11.19 1.19
CA ARG A 538 -36.35 -12.22 1.88
C ARG A 538 -36.14 -11.94 3.37
N ASN A 539 -37.18 -11.41 4.01
CA ASN A 539 -37.12 -10.79 5.33
C ASN A 539 -37.25 -11.87 6.42
N ALA A 540 -36.13 -12.46 6.83
CA ALA A 540 -36.10 -13.41 7.94
C ALA A 540 -34.96 -13.07 8.90
N ALA A 541 -35.13 -13.44 10.18
CA ALA A 541 -34.02 -13.42 11.12
C ALA A 541 -32.92 -14.42 10.74
N LEU A 542 -33.33 -15.60 10.25
CA LEU A 542 -32.43 -16.64 9.76
C LEU A 542 -32.66 -16.81 8.27
N TYR A 543 -31.61 -16.61 7.47
CA TYR A 543 -31.63 -16.82 6.02
C TYR A 543 -30.56 -17.84 5.65
N PHE A 544 -30.96 -18.98 5.07
CA PHE A 544 -30.07 -20.11 4.79
C PHE A 544 -30.06 -20.46 3.31
N VAL A 545 -28.86 -20.47 2.73
CA VAL A 545 -28.54 -21.01 1.40
C VAL A 545 -27.61 -22.20 1.62
N GLY A 546 -28.21 -23.31 2.09
CA GLY A 546 -27.47 -24.50 2.55
C GLY A 546 -27.03 -24.41 4.03
N GLY A 547 -26.58 -25.55 4.57
CA GLY A 547 -26.35 -25.74 6.01
C GLY A 547 -27.62 -26.21 6.74
N PHE A 548 -27.61 -26.22 8.08
CA PHE A 548 -28.79 -26.59 8.87
C PHE A 548 -28.94 -25.78 10.17
N ILE A 549 -30.17 -25.78 10.68
CA ILE A 549 -30.53 -25.26 12.00
C ILE A 549 -30.95 -26.45 12.85
N ASP A 550 -30.35 -26.62 14.03
CA ASP A 550 -30.69 -27.71 14.95
C ASP A 550 -30.80 -27.24 16.39
N SER A 551 -31.77 -27.76 17.14
CA SER A 551 -31.91 -27.52 18.58
C SER A 551 -31.94 -26.02 18.98
N CYS A 552 -32.53 -25.16 18.15
CA CYS A 552 -32.56 -23.70 18.36
C CYS A 552 -33.92 -23.17 18.82
N ILE A 553 -33.92 -22.08 19.59
CA ILE A 553 -35.12 -21.31 19.94
C ILE A 553 -35.15 -20.03 19.10
N VAL A 554 -36.14 -19.89 18.22
CA VAL A 554 -36.34 -18.69 17.41
C VAL A 554 -37.61 -17.97 17.87
N LYS A 555 -37.48 -16.80 18.49
CA LYS A 555 -38.62 -16.08 19.11
C LYS A 555 -38.55 -14.57 18.95
N ASN A 556 -39.70 -13.90 18.90
CA ASN A 556 -39.79 -12.42 18.92
C ASN A 556 -38.98 -11.71 17.81
N ASN A 557 -38.82 -12.33 16.64
CA ASN A 557 -38.18 -11.68 15.51
C ASN A 557 -39.24 -10.99 14.64
N SER A 558 -38.85 -9.92 13.95
CA SER A 558 -39.75 -9.11 13.12
C SER A 558 -39.23 -9.02 11.68
N ALA A 559 -40.17 -8.94 10.75
CA ALA A 559 -39.92 -8.81 9.32
C ALA A 559 -40.91 -7.79 8.76
N TYR A 560 -40.39 -6.70 8.18
CA TYR A 560 -41.19 -5.61 7.61
C TYR A 560 -40.87 -5.45 6.14
N ASN A 561 -41.90 -5.41 5.29
CA ASN A 561 -41.76 -5.05 3.90
C ASN A 561 -42.24 -3.60 3.72
N THR A 562 -41.36 -2.73 3.24
CA THR A 562 -41.67 -1.30 3.07
C THR A 562 -42.40 -1.01 1.76
N SER A 563 -42.53 -1.98 0.85
CA SER A 563 -43.32 -1.85 -0.39
C SER A 563 -44.84 -1.96 -0.20
N ALA A 564 -45.31 -2.10 1.04
CA ALA A 564 -46.73 -2.23 1.40
C ALA A 564 -47.32 -0.98 2.10
N LEU A 565 -46.66 0.18 2.00
CA LEU A 565 -47.15 1.49 2.48
C LEU A 565 -47.50 2.43 1.34
#